data_AF-A0A385MVM1-F1
#
_entry.id   AF-A0A385MVM1-F1
#
_cell.length_a   1.000
_cell.length_b   1.000
_cell.length_c   1.000
_cell.angle_alpha   90.00
_cell.angle_beta   90.00
_cell.angle_gamma   90.00
#
_symmetry.space_group_name_H-M   'P 1'
#
loop_
_entity.id
_entity.type
_entity.pdbx_description
1 polymer ?
#
loop_
_entity_poly.entity_id
_entity_poly.type
_entity_poly.pdbx_seq_one_letter_code
_entity_poly.pdbx_strand_id
1 'polypeptide(L)'
;MRTLICLSGVLLLCACAAQRSADTHEVPEEVTFSLSDLQIKNGGESVAVSGLTTEIPGVTVTQESSHPAGQPVSRIVFTEAWEGRAYLKVNSPVNLNLIHQPEAAALTFDLRVDDVNKAGLQAGIDCGENCHYVVDLWPDAVKWQGAGWQHVSIPVKCFSGKFADFSNVSEPFRLFFYGSGDIAVSGVNITTNEPGNILCPDQDTQSITPAPLRAFWADEWWMKRHQQKLAEKQIIRPEVVLIGDSITHGWEDKGATVWKAYFPDVPTLNLGFGGDRTENVLWRIEQGELDGLSPAITVLMIGTNNTGHRMEPPEHIARGVSHIIDRIKQKMPDSAVLLTGIFPRGEDATSPERINNQKTNGLLAHLAKEKGVHYTNINDVFLSGDNKLSKDIMPDLLHPNEAGYRIWAQALVPWFSALKKENLDK
;
A
#
# COMPACT_ATOMS: atom_id res chain seq x y z
N MET A 1 -78.70 -7.94 16.02
CA MET A 1 -79.88 -8.57 15.39
C MET A 1 -79.49 -9.08 14.02
N ARG A 2 -79.94 -10.30 13.68
CA ARG A 2 -79.78 -11.06 12.42
C ARG A 2 -78.59 -12.01 12.31
N THR A 3 -78.86 -13.18 12.88
CA THR A 3 -78.41 -14.54 12.54
C THR A 3 -78.61 -14.89 11.06
N LEU A 4 -77.67 -15.62 10.43
CA LEU A 4 -77.87 -16.51 9.27
C LEU A 4 -76.67 -17.50 9.22
N ILE A 5 -76.79 -18.69 9.80
CA ILE A 5 -77.09 -20.01 9.18
C ILE A 5 -75.95 -20.53 8.28
N CYS A 6 -75.18 -21.49 8.82
CA CYS A 6 -74.40 -22.48 8.07
C CYS A 6 -75.30 -23.64 7.63
N LEU A 7 -75.19 -24.09 6.37
CA LEU A 7 -75.64 -25.41 5.90
C LEU A 7 -74.74 -25.90 4.74
N SER A 8 -73.94 -26.92 5.05
CA SER A 8 -73.58 -28.14 4.28
C SER A 8 -73.35 -28.13 2.76
N GLY A 9 -72.22 -28.74 2.32
CA GLY A 9 -72.24 -29.76 1.24
C GLY A 9 -71.26 -29.64 0.05
N VAL A 10 -70.01 -30.12 0.22
CA VAL A 10 -69.25 -31.06 -0.65
C VAL A 10 -68.93 -30.76 -2.15
N LEU A 11 -67.62 -30.89 -2.46
CA LEU A 11 -66.89 -31.27 -3.70
C LEU A 11 -66.27 -30.20 -4.65
N LEU A 12 -64.92 -30.14 -4.60
CA LEU A 12 -63.90 -30.04 -5.66
C LEU A 12 -64.05 -29.05 -6.83
N LEU A 13 -63.10 -28.09 -6.93
CA LEU A 13 -62.25 -27.84 -8.12
C LEU A 13 -61.22 -26.72 -7.87
N CYS A 14 -60.00 -26.93 -8.40
CA CYS A 14 -58.84 -26.06 -8.37
C CYS A 14 -59.08 -24.60 -8.82
N ALA A 15 -58.38 -23.65 -8.19
CA ALA A 15 -57.31 -22.83 -8.80
C ALA A 15 -57.18 -21.43 -8.17
N CYS A 16 -55.93 -21.04 -7.92
CA CYS A 16 -55.40 -19.67 -7.78
C CYS A 16 -56.04 -18.70 -6.78
N ALA A 17 -55.36 -18.50 -5.65
CA ALA A 17 -55.25 -17.18 -5.05
C ALA A 17 -53.84 -17.01 -4.46
N ALA A 18 -53.19 -15.95 -4.92
CA ALA A 18 -51.80 -15.63 -4.76
C ALA A 18 -51.45 -15.10 -3.35
N GLN A 19 -50.19 -15.35 -2.99
CA GLN A 19 -49.26 -14.50 -2.24
C GLN A 19 -49.80 -13.63 -1.10
N ARG A 20 -49.31 -13.93 0.10
CA ARG A 20 -48.60 -13.00 0.98
C ARG A 20 -47.90 -13.80 2.10
N SER A 21 -46.72 -14.36 1.80
CA SER A 21 -45.68 -14.49 2.83
C SER A 21 -44.73 -13.32 2.61
N ALA A 22 -44.73 -12.40 3.57
CA ALA A 22 -43.68 -11.40 3.65
C ALA A 22 -42.42 -12.13 4.12
N ASP A 23 -41.45 -12.31 3.22
CA ASP A 23 -40.09 -12.66 3.59
C ASP A 23 -39.50 -11.48 4.35
N THR A 24 -39.53 -11.54 5.68
CA THR A 24 -38.64 -10.75 6.52
C THR A 24 -37.24 -11.32 6.35
N HIS A 25 -36.46 -10.77 5.41
CA HIS A 25 -35.02 -11.02 5.34
C HIS A 25 -34.37 -10.44 6.59
N GLU A 26 -34.25 -11.26 7.63
CA GLU A 26 -33.46 -10.97 8.82
C GLU A 26 -31.98 -10.93 8.36
N VAL A 27 -31.36 -9.75 8.47
CA VAL A 27 -29.95 -9.56 8.12
C VAL A 27 -29.13 -10.27 9.20
N PRO A 28 -28.24 -11.23 8.84
CA PRO A 28 -27.44 -11.93 9.84
C PRO A 28 -26.52 -10.95 10.59
N GLU A 29 -26.53 -11.00 11.92
CA GLU A 29 -25.68 -10.14 12.78
C GLU A 29 -24.18 -10.50 12.67
N GLU A 30 -23.88 -11.72 12.20
CA GLU A 30 -22.55 -12.27 12.04
C GLU A 30 -22.51 -13.26 10.86
N VAL A 31 -21.44 -13.23 10.08
CA VAL A 31 -21.13 -14.23 9.05
C VAL A 31 -19.83 -14.93 9.43
N THR A 32 -19.93 -16.21 9.82
CA THR A 32 -18.78 -17.03 10.23
C THR A 32 -18.16 -17.76 9.05
N PHE A 33 -16.83 -17.78 9.01
CA PHE A 33 -16.06 -18.49 8.00
C PHE A 33 -15.28 -19.65 8.60
N SER A 34 -15.27 -20.79 7.90
CA SER A 34 -14.54 -21.97 8.34
C SER A 34 -13.08 -21.89 7.92
N LEU A 35 -12.16 -22.13 8.87
CA LEU A 35 -10.74 -22.31 8.55
C LEU A 35 -10.45 -23.59 7.74
N SER A 36 -11.45 -24.47 7.53
CA SER A 36 -11.31 -25.56 6.55
C SER A 36 -11.16 -25.06 5.11
N ASP A 37 -11.59 -23.83 4.83
CA ASP A 37 -11.50 -23.21 3.50
C ASP A 37 -10.20 -22.39 3.34
N LEU A 38 -9.32 -22.45 4.33
CA LEU A 38 -8.06 -21.72 4.34
C LEU A 38 -7.13 -22.21 3.22
N GLN A 39 -6.61 -21.25 2.48
CA GLN A 39 -5.59 -21.43 1.47
C GLN A 39 -4.31 -20.76 1.97
N ILE A 40 -3.17 -21.35 1.64
CA ILE A 40 -1.86 -20.75 1.89
C ILE A 40 -1.14 -20.56 0.56
N LYS A 41 -0.53 -19.39 0.37
CA LYS A 41 0.28 -19.04 -0.80
C LYS A 41 1.61 -18.46 -0.35
N ASN A 42 2.69 -18.83 -1.02
CA ASN A 42 3.99 -18.19 -0.88
C ASN A 42 4.73 -18.28 -2.22
N GLY A 43 5.19 -17.15 -2.73
CA GLY A 43 5.76 -17.08 -4.08
C GLY A 43 4.78 -17.57 -5.15
N GLY A 44 5.23 -18.49 -6.00
CA GLY A 44 4.42 -19.07 -7.08
C GLY A 44 3.52 -20.23 -6.66
N GLU A 45 3.60 -20.69 -5.41
CA GLU A 45 2.90 -21.87 -4.93
C GLU A 45 1.69 -21.51 -4.07
N SER A 46 0.59 -22.26 -4.25
CA SER A 46 -0.66 -22.07 -3.52
C SER A 46 -1.31 -23.44 -3.27
N VAL A 47 -1.75 -23.70 -2.04
CA VAL A 47 -2.39 -24.96 -1.66
C VAL A 47 -3.52 -24.74 -0.65
N ALA A 48 -4.53 -25.60 -0.70
CA ALA A 48 -5.57 -25.66 0.33
C ALA A 48 -5.01 -26.32 1.59
N VAL A 49 -5.25 -25.70 2.74
CA VAL A 49 -4.87 -26.28 4.03
C VAL A 49 -5.75 -27.50 4.29
N SER A 50 -5.14 -28.66 4.46
CA SER A 50 -5.85 -29.92 4.66
C SER A 50 -5.08 -30.85 5.59
N GLY A 51 -5.83 -31.65 6.37
CA GLY A 51 -5.24 -32.52 7.39
C GLY A 51 -4.67 -31.75 8.59
N LEU A 52 -3.75 -32.39 9.31
CA LEU A 52 -3.11 -31.81 10.51
C LEU A 52 -2.00 -30.82 10.17
N THR A 53 -1.26 -31.05 9.09
CA THR A 53 -0.13 -30.22 8.67
C THR A 53 -0.15 -30.06 7.15
N THR A 54 0.07 -28.84 6.67
CA THR A 54 0.20 -28.49 5.25
C THR A 54 1.45 -27.65 5.07
N GLU A 55 2.27 -27.94 4.06
CA GLU A 55 3.54 -27.25 3.83
C GLU A 55 3.68 -26.80 2.38
N ILE A 56 4.23 -25.61 2.19
CA ILE A 56 4.77 -25.08 0.93
C ILE A 56 6.16 -24.47 1.24
N PRO A 57 7.01 -24.19 0.25
CA PRO A 57 8.33 -23.61 0.50
C PRO A 57 8.27 -22.38 1.41
N GLY A 58 8.95 -22.47 2.55
CA GLY A 58 9.03 -21.40 3.54
C GLY A 58 7.78 -21.19 4.40
N VAL A 59 6.73 -22.02 4.28
CA VAL A 59 5.51 -21.90 5.13
C VAL A 59 4.97 -23.27 5.54
N THR A 60 4.77 -23.45 6.84
CA THR A 60 4.10 -24.61 7.44
C THR A 60 2.85 -24.16 8.17
N VAL A 61 1.72 -24.78 7.86
CA VAL A 61 0.44 -24.58 8.55
C VAL A 61 0.10 -25.84 9.35
N THR A 62 -0.17 -25.70 10.64
CA THR A 62 -0.57 -26.81 11.53
C THR A 62 -1.92 -26.51 12.17
N GLN A 63 -2.82 -27.49 12.15
CA GLN A 63 -4.11 -27.42 12.84
C GLN A 63 -3.92 -27.76 14.33
N GLU A 64 -4.33 -26.86 15.21
CA GLU A 64 -4.26 -27.03 16.66
C GLU A 64 -5.65 -27.05 17.30
N SER A 65 -5.76 -27.65 18.49
CA SER A 65 -6.97 -27.63 19.33
C SER A 65 -6.97 -26.48 20.36
N SER A 66 -6.03 -25.55 20.27
CA SER A 66 -5.54 -24.71 21.37
C SER A 66 -6.29 -23.37 21.59
N HIS A 67 -7.48 -23.18 21.01
CA HIS A 67 -8.30 -21.99 21.31
C HIS A 67 -9.18 -22.20 22.56
N PRO A 68 -9.19 -21.27 23.55
CA PRO A 68 -10.03 -21.39 24.74
C PRO A 68 -11.54 -21.52 24.46
N ALA A 69 -12.01 -20.96 23.34
CA ALA A 69 -13.40 -21.06 22.91
C ALA A 69 -13.74 -22.37 22.17
N GLY A 70 -12.80 -23.31 22.04
CA GLY A 70 -13.00 -24.58 21.32
C GLY A 70 -13.08 -24.44 19.79
N GLN A 71 -12.69 -23.28 19.25
CA GLN A 71 -12.67 -23.00 17.82
C GLN A 71 -11.43 -23.64 17.15
N PRO A 72 -11.51 -24.00 15.85
CA PRO A 72 -10.35 -24.47 15.09
C PRO A 72 -9.23 -23.42 15.06
N VAL A 73 -7.99 -23.88 15.14
CA VAL A 73 -6.81 -23.01 15.08
C VAL A 73 -5.92 -23.41 13.92
N SER A 74 -5.52 -22.44 13.10
CA SER A 74 -4.45 -22.62 12.12
C SER A 74 -3.21 -21.85 12.59
N ARG A 75 -2.19 -22.58 13.05
CA ARG A 75 -0.86 -22.03 13.32
C ARG A 75 -0.07 -21.98 12.02
N ILE A 76 0.55 -20.84 11.72
CA ILE A 76 1.27 -20.54 10.50
C ILE A 76 2.69 -20.14 10.91
N VAL A 77 3.65 -20.99 10.56
CA VAL A 77 5.09 -20.72 10.71
C VAL A 77 5.63 -20.42 9.34
N PHE A 78 6.31 -19.28 9.18
CA PHE A 78 6.86 -18.84 7.91
C PHE A 78 8.32 -18.41 8.06
N THR A 79 9.12 -18.61 7.02
CA THR A 79 10.55 -18.33 6.98
C THR A 79 10.93 -17.69 5.66
N GLU A 80 11.54 -16.51 5.71
CA GLU A 80 11.98 -15.73 4.55
C GLU A 80 10.89 -15.55 3.47
N ALA A 81 9.63 -15.44 3.89
CA ALA A 81 8.49 -15.21 3.01
C ALA A 81 8.59 -13.82 2.38
N TRP A 82 8.61 -13.74 1.05
CA TRP A 82 8.63 -12.44 0.36
C TRP A 82 7.26 -11.76 0.35
N GLU A 83 6.19 -12.54 0.15
CA GLU A 83 4.79 -12.13 0.28
C GLU A 83 3.96 -13.40 0.43
N GLY A 84 3.93 -13.93 1.65
CA GLY A 84 3.11 -15.05 2.01
C GLY A 84 1.68 -14.60 2.32
N ARG A 85 0.70 -15.46 2.05
CA ARG A 85 -0.71 -15.15 2.25
C ARG A 85 -1.49 -16.35 2.74
N ALA A 86 -2.15 -16.20 3.89
CA ALA A 86 -3.20 -17.10 4.35
C ALA A 86 -4.55 -16.44 4.05
N TYR A 87 -5.43 -17.10 3.31
CA TYR A 87 -6.68 -16.47 2.88
C TYR A 87 -7.82 -17.47 2.80
N LEU A 88 -9.04 -17.00 3.08
CA LEU A 88 -10.24 -17.80 2.93
C LEU A 88 -10.78 -17.62 1.51
N LYS A 89 -10.92 -18.73 0.78
CA LYS A 89 -11.51 -18.72 -0.56
C LYS A 89 -12.92 -19.28 -0.46
N VAL A 90 -13.93 -18.42 -0.61
CA VAL A 90 -15.34 -18.86 -0.53
C VAL A 90 -15.83 -19.39 -1.88
N ASN A 91 -16.69 -20.41 -1.84
CA ASN A 91 -17.27 -21.02 -3.05
C ASN A 91 -18.33 -20.14 -3.72
N SER A 92 -18.92 -19.22 -2.97
CA SER A 92 -19.89 -18.24 -3.45
C SER A 92 -19.58 -16.90 -2.80
N PRO A 93 -19.43 -15.82 -3.58
CA PRO A 93 -19.12 -14.51 -3.03
C PRO A 93 -20.13 -14.07 -1.98
N VAL A 94 -19.64 -13.46 -0.90
CA VAL A 94 -20.49 -12.95 0.17
C VAL A 94 -20.95 -11.54 -0.18
N ASN A 95 -22.26 -11.31 -0.15
CA ASN A 95 -22.83 -9.99 -0.32
C ASN A 95 -22.94 -9.30 1.05
N LEU A 96 -21.95 -8.48 1.39
CA LEU A 96 -21.96 -7.68 2.61
C LEU A 96 -22.80 -6.41 2.49
N ASN A 97 -23.26 -6.01 1.29
CA ASN A 97 -24.21 -4.89 1.16
C ASN A 97 -25.58 -5.22 1.78
N LEU A 98 -25.85 -6.50 2.06
CA LEU A 98 -27.03 -6.94 2.80
C LEU A 98 -26.96 -6.57 4.29
N ILE A 99 -25.77 -6.27 4.80
CA ILE A 99 -25.56 -5.75 6.16
C ILE A 99 -26.02 -4.28 6.18
N HIS A 100 -27.05 -3.97 6.96
CA HIS A 100 -27.42 -2.57 7.22
C HIS A 100 -26.22 -1.84 7.85
N GLN A 101 -25.72 -0.80 7.16
CA GLN A 101 -24.52 -0.03 7.52
C GLN A 101 -23.23 -0.86 7.41
N PRO A 102 -22.67 -1.07 6.19
CA PRO A 102 -21.39 -1.77 6.01
C PRO A 102 -20.21 -1.09 6.74
N GLU A 103 -20.32 0.20 7.07
CA GLU A 103 -19.35 0.90 7.92
C GLU A 103 -19.36 0.46 9.40
N ALA A 104 -20.43 -0.22 9.83
CA ALA A 104 -20.56 -0.83 11.15
C ALA A 104 -20.16 -2.32 11.15
N ALA A 105 -19.79 -2.89 9.99
CA ALA A 105 -19.26 -4.24 9.91
C ALA A 105 -17.74 -4.24 10.12
N ALA A 106 -17.24 -5.28 10.79
CA ALA A 106 -15.82 -5.51 11.00
C ALA A 106 -15.43 -6.91 10.54
N LEU A 107 -14.23 -7.04 9.96
CA LEU A 107 -13.52 -8.30 9.88
C LEU A 107 -12.94 -8.60 11.25
N THR A 108 -13.32 -9.75 11.80
CA THR A 108 -12.96 -10.14 13.17
C THR A 108 -12.29 -11.50 13.16
N PHE A 109 -11.27 -11.64 13.98
CA PHE A 109 -10.55 -12.90 14.18
C PHE A 109 -9.69 -12.85 15.43
N ASP A 110 -9.38 -14.02 15.98
CA ASP A 110 -8.44 -14.12 17.10
C ASP A 110 -7.05 -14.45 16.56
N LEU A 111 -6.06 -13.68 17.01
CA LEU A 111 -4.66 -13.79 16.61
C LEU A 111 -3.78 -14.08 17.84
N ARG A 112 -3.00 -15.15 17.78
CA ARG A 112 -1.88 -15.40 18.69
C ARG A 112 -0.59 -15.08 17.96
N VAL A 113 0.30 -14.33 18.62
CA VAL A 113 1.61 -13.96 18.07
C VAL A 113 2.69 -14.61 18.92
N ASP A 114 3.38 -15.59 18.35
CA ASP A 114 4.43 -16.35 19.01
C ASP A 114 5.82 -15.74 18.68
N ASP A 115 6.07 -15.38 17.42
CA ASP A 115 7.27 -14.62 16.98
C ASP A 115 6.98 -13.77 15.72
N VAL A 116 7.26 -12.47 15.79
CA VAL A 116 7.17 -11.51 14.68
C VAL A 116 8.37 -10.56 14.63
N ASN A 117 9.47 -10.89 15.31
CA ASN A 117 10.64 -10.00 15.39
C ASN A 117 11.29 -9.70 14.03
N LYS A 118 11.07 -10.59 13.06
CA LYS A 118 11.52 -10.46 11.66
C LYS A 118 10.38 -10.60 10.67
N ALA A 119 9.15 -10.37 11.13
CA ALA A 119 7.97 -10.52 10.31
C ALA A 119 7.38 -9.16 9.90
N GLY A 120 6.68 -9.11 8.78
CA GLY A 120 5.63 -8.13 8.51
C GLY A 120 4.26 -8.83 8.58
N LEU A 121 3.22 -8.13 9.03
CA LEU A 121 1.86 -8.68 9.11
C LEU A 121 0.83 -7.64 8.66
N GLN A 122 -0.04 -8.02 7.73
CA GLN A 122 -1.12 -7.15 7.25
C GLN A 122 -2.41 -7.96 7.05
N ALA A 123 -3.56 -7.33 7.24
CA ALA A 123 -4.85 -7.92 6.96
C ALA A 123 -5.53 -7.24 5.76
N GLY A 124 -6.37 -7.98 5.04
CA GLY A 124 -7.15 -7.46 3.93
C GLY A 124 -8.38 -8.32 3.63
N ILE A 125 -9.24 -7.80 2.76
CA ILE A 125 -10.36 -8.54 2.13
C ILE A 125 -10.36 -8.26 0.63
N ASP A 126 -10.76 -9.23 -0.19
CA ASP A 126 -10.96 -9.03 -1.63
C ASP A 126 -12.45 -8.93 -1.95
N CYS A 127 -12.84 -7.79 -2.50
CA CYS A 127 -14.19 -7.51 -2.98
C CYS A 127 -14.19 -7.00 -4.43
N GLY A 128 -13.11 -7.24 -5.18
CA GLY A 128 -12.97 -6.80 -6.56
C GLY A 128 -12.43 -5.39 -6.68
N GLU A 129 -13.03 -4.59 -7.56
CA GLU A 129 -12.54 -3.25 -7.89
C GLU A 129 -12.62 -2.31 -6.67
N ASN A 130 -11.58 -1.50 -6.46
CA ASN A 130 -11.43 -0.58 -5.32
C ASN A 130 -11.30 -1.26 -3.94
N CYS A 131 -10.92 -2.54 -3.92
CA CYS A 131 -10.77 -3.36 -2.71
C CYS A 131 -9.32 -3.88 -2.52
N HIS A 132 -8.37 -2.96 -2.60
CA HIS A 132 -6.94 -3.28 -2.65
C HIS A 132 -6.18 -2.86 -1.39
N TYR A 133 -6.86 -2.23 -0.43
CA TYR A 133 -6.20 -1.75 0.78
C TYR A 133 -6.00 -2.88 1.77
N VAL A 134 -4.85 -2.80 2.44
CA VAL A 134 -4.47 -3.69 3.53
C VAL A 134 -4.19 -2.85 4.76
N VAL A 135 -4.51 -3.40 5.93
CA VAL A 135 -4.28 -2.78 7.23
C VAL A 135 -3.01 -3.39 7.83
N ASP A 136 -2.05 -2.53 8.17
CA ASP A 136 -0.81 -2.95 8.80
C ASP A 136 -1.07 -3.37 10.25
N LEU A 137 -0.88 -4.65 10.53
CA LEU A 137 -1.06 -5.25 11.85
C LEU A 137 0.26 -5.39 12.61
N TRP A 138 1.40 -5.19 11.93
CA TRP A 138 2.71 -5.39 12.55
C TRP A 138 2.93 -4.57 13.82
N PRO A 139 2.55 -3.27 13.91
CA PRO A 139 2.74 -2.48 15.12
C PRO A 139 2.02 -3.04 16.35
N ASP A 140 0.87 -3.68 16.15
CA ASP A 140 0.09 -4.29 17.22
C ASP A 140 0.57 -5.72 17.50
N ALA A 141 0.90 -6.49 16.45
CA ALA A 141 1.49 -7.81 16.59
C ALA A 141 2.78 -7.82 17.43
N VAL A 142 3.66 -6.82 17.25
CA VAL A 142 4.87 -6.67 18.08
C VAL A 142 4.53 -6.50 19.56
N LYS A 143 3.45 -5.80 19.90
CA LYS A 143 2.99 -5.63 21.30
C LYS A 143 2.36 -6.90 21.85
N TRP A 144 1.73 -7.70 20.97
CA TRP A 144 1.00 -8.90 21.33
C TRP A 144 1.87 -10.16 21.41
N GLN A 145 3.12 -10.09 20.96
CA GLN A 145 4.06 -11.20 21.00
C GLN A 145 4.18 -11.79 22.42
N GLY A 146 3.82 -13.07 22.57
CA GLY A 146 3.83 -13.77 23.85
C GLY A 146 2.69 -13.39 24.82
N ALA A 147 1.76 -12.52 24.42
CA ALA A 147 0.63 -12.09 25.26
C ALA A 147 -0.57 -13.06 25.20
N GLY A 148 -0.50 -14.13 24.40
CA GLY A 148 -1.60 -15.06 24.16
C GLY A 148 -2.54 -14.59 23.05
N TRP A 149 -3.78 -15.09 23.08
CA TRP A 149 -4.81 -14.75 22.09
C TRP A 149 -5.27 -13.30 22.22
N GLN A 150 -5.33 -12.60 21.10
CA GLN A 150 -5.83 -11.23 20.98
C GLN A 150 -6.98 -11.21 20.01
N HIS A 151 -8.07 -10.55 20.40
CA HIS A 151 -9.19 -10.33 19.52
C HIS A 151 -8.89 -9.16 18.58
N VAL A 152 -8.97 -9.39 17.28
CA VAL A 152 -8.73 -8.39 16.22
C VAL A 152 -10.06 -8.02 15.59
N SER A 153 -10.33 -6.71 15.51
CA SER A 153 -11.56 -6.16 14.93
C SER A 153 -11.21 -4.99 14.02
N ILE A 154 -11.37 -5.18 12.71
CA ILE A 154 -10.99 -4.20 11.69
C ILE A 154 -12.25 -3.80 10.91
N PRO A 155 -12.69 -2.53 10.96
CA PRO A 155 -13.83 -2.08 10.19
C PRO A 155 -13.65 -2.37 8.69
N VAL A 156 -14.66 -2.94 8.04
CA VAL A 156 -14.59 -3.38 6.64
C VAL A 156 -14.22 -2.23 5.68
N LYS A 157 -14.65 -1.01 6.03
CA LYS A 157 -14.31 0.21 5.27
C LYS A 157 -12.81 0.49 5.16
N CYS A 158 -11.98 -0.10 6.02
CA CYS A 158 -10.54 0.11 6.02
C CYS A 158 -9.84 -0.57 4.84
N PHE A 159 -10.53 -1.50 4.18
CA PHE A 159 -10.03 -2.24 3.03
C PHE A 159 -10.52 -1.69 1.68
N SER A 160 -11.44 -0.72 1.71
CA SER A 160 -12.09 -0.16 0.52
C SER A 160 -11.72 1.28 0.25
N GLY A 161 -11.62 1.63 -1.03
CA GLY A 161 -11.66 3.02 -1.48
C GLY A 161 -13.09 3.55 -1.59
N LYS A 162 -13.21 4.83 -1.97
CA LYS A 162 -14.52 5.42 -2.32
C LYS A 162 -15.20 4.57 -3.39
N PHE A 163 -16.48 4.26 -3.19
CA PHE A 163 -17.33 3.46 -4.10
C PHE A 163 -16.98 1.97 -4.23
N ALA A 164 -16.23 1.38 -3.30
CA ALA A 164 -16.07 -0.08 -3.30
C ALA A 164 -17.43 -0.78 -3.17
N ASP A 165 -17.60 -1.87 -3.92
CA ASP A 165 -18.80 -2.68 -3.90
C ASP A 165 -18.55 -3.96 -3.11
N PHE A 166 -19.16 -4.07 -1.93
CA PHE A 166 -19.08 -5.27 -1.11
C PHE A 166 -20.18 -6.30 -1.43
N SER A 167 -20.85 -6.18 -2.58
CA SER A 167 -21.83 -7.17 -3.02
C SER A 167 -21.21 -8.52 -3.41
N ASN A 168 -19.89 -8.55 -3.64
CA ASN A 168 -19.19 -9.68 -4.26
C ASN A 168 -17.84 -9.98 -3.58
N VAL A 169 -17.82 -10.15 -2.26
CA VAL A 169 -16.60 -10.47 -1.51
C VAL A 169 -16.14 -11.90 -1.79
N SER A 170 -14.97 -12.06 -2.45
CA SER A 170 -14.40 -13.33 -2.93
C SER A 170 -13.39 -13.94 -1.95
N GLU A 171 -12.62 -13.09 -1.27
CA GLU A 171 -11.68 -13.49 -0.21
C GLU A 171 -11.99 -12.66 1.05
N PRO A 172 -12.94 -13.08 1.91
CA PRO A 172 -13.40 -12.30 3.07
C PRO A 172 -12.34 -12.16 4.17
N PHE A 173 -11.24 -12.90 4.06
CA PHE A 173 -10.09 -12.81 4.95
C PHE A 173 -8.82 -13.07 4.18
N ARG A 174 -7.85 -12.17 4.33
CA ARG A 174 -6.49 -12.29 3.83
C ARG A 174 -5.56 -11.81 4.93
N LEU A 175 -4.65 -12.68 5.34
CA LEU A 175 -3.54 -12.36 6.23
C LEU A 175 -2.25 -12.49 5.44
N PHE A 176 -1.64 -11.35 5.15
CA PHE A 176 -0.37 -11.25 4.48
C PHE A 176 0.73 -11.29 5.52
N PHE A 177 1.73 -12.12 5.28
CA PHE A 177 2.89 -12.25 6.15
C PHE A 177 4.17 -12.24 5.33
N TYR A 178 5.20 -11.67 5.94
CA TYR A 178 6.46 -11.39 5.29
C TYR A 178 7.62 -11.70 6.22
N GLY A 179 8.80 -12.00 5.68
CA GLY A 179 9.98 -12.33 6.48
C GLY A 179 9.84 -13.67 7.20
N SER A 180 10.15 -13.72 8.49
CA SER A 180 10.07 -14.95 9.30
C SER A 180 9.27 -14.71 10.57
N GLY A 181 8.38 -15.63 10.90
CA GLY A 181 7.54 -15.53 12.08
C GLY A 181 6.67 -16.77 12.34
N ASP A 182 5.94 -16.69 13.45
CA ASP A 182 5.12 -17.73 14.02
C ASP A 182 3.86 -17.10 14.63
N ILE A 183 2.72 -17.40 14.03
CA ILE A 183 1.41 -16.84 14.41
C ILE A 183 0.36 -17.93 14.38
N ALA A 184 -0.77 -17.72 15.05
CA ALA A 184 -1.94 -18.58 14.92
C ALA A 184 -3.21 -17.76 14.79
N VAL A 185 -4.14 -18.24 13.95
CA VAL A 185 -5.42 -17.58 13.67
C VAL A 185 -6.57 -18.51 14.05
N SER A 186 -7.62 -17.93 14.63
CA SER A 186 -8.89 -18.60 14.94
C SER A 186 -10.08 -17.65 14.70
N GLY A 187 -11.29 -18.21 14.65
CA GLY A 187 -12.54 -17.45 14.73
C GLY A 187 -12.71 -16.32 13.70
N VAL A 188 -12.56 -16.60 12.41
CA VAL A 188 -12.71 -15.57 11.36
C VAL A 188 -14.18 -15.31 11.05
N ASN A 189 -14.64 -14.07 11.28
CA ASN A 189 -16.01 -13.66 11.02
C ASN A 189 -16.08 -12.27 10.36
N ILE A 190 -17.25 -11.94 9.83
CA ILE A 190 -17.67 -10.57 9.57
C ILE A 190 -18.82 -10.27 10.54
N THR A 191 -18.56 -9.41 11.52
CA THR A 191 -19.51 -9.07 12.59
C THR A 191 -20.09 -7.68 12.38
N THR A 192 -21.39 -7.52 12.60
CA THR A 192 -22.07 -6.21 12.55
C THR A 192 -22.06 -5.52 13.92
N ASN A 193 -22.02 -4.19 13.92
CA ASN A 193 -22.02 -3.36 15.14
C ASN A 193 -20.83 -3.59 16.08
N GLU A 194 -19.73 -4.16 15.58
CA GLU A 194 -18.53 -4.38 16.38
C GLU A 194 -17.59 -3.16 16.29
N PRO A 195 -17.20 -2.56 17.43
CA PRO A 195 -16.27 -1.45 17.41
C PRO A 195 -14.87 -1.93 17.04
N GLY A 196 -14.33 -1.41 15.94
CA GLY A 196 -12.97 -1.69 15.51
C GLY A 196 -11.93 -1.31 16.57
N ASN A 197 -10.98 -2.22 16.82
CA ASN A 197 -9.88 -2.02 17.76
C ASN A 197 -8.52 -1.83 17.08
N ILE A 198 -8.47 -1.99 15.75
CA ILE A 198 -7.30 -1.69 14.92
C ILE A 198 -7.45 -0.31 14.29
N LEU A 199 -6.35 0.45 14.29
CA LEU A 199 -6.31 1.76 13.67
C LEU A 199 -6.32 1.63 12.14
N CYS A 200 -7.34 2.20 11.53
CA CYS A 200 -7.41 2.29 10.08
C CYS A 200 -6.68 3.53 9.57
N PRO A 201 -5.79 3.39 8.57
CA PRO A 201 -5.23 4.56 7.93
C PRO A 201 -6.34 5.34 7.24
N ASP A 202 -6.40 6.65 7.48
CA ASP A 202 -7.25 7.54 6.70
C ASP A 202 -6.66 7.67 5.29
N GLN A 203 -7.26 6.98 4.33
CA GLN A 203 -6.78 6.91 2.95
C GLN A 203 -6.76 8.29 2.26
N ASP A 204 -7.61 9.23 2.69
CA ASP A 204 -7.63 10.59 2.13
C ASP A 204 -6.46 11.44 2.62
N THR A 205 -5.82 11.06 3.73
CA THR A 205 -4.72 11.80 4.35
C THR A 205 -3.42 11.00 4.50
N GLN A 206 -3.41 9.71 4.15
CA GLN A 206 -2.24 8.84 4.35
C GLN A 206 -0.99 9.39 3.63
N SER A 207 -1.12 9.83 2.39
CA SER A 207 -0.02 10.38 1.58
C SER A 207 0.54 11.71 2.11
N ILE A 208 -0.17 12.37 3.04
CA ILE A 208 0.24 13.64 3.67
C ILE A 208 0.53 13.52 5.16
N THR A 209 0.33 12.36 5.77
CA THR A 209 0.50 12.13 7.21
C THR A 209 1.87 11.54 7.47
N PRO A 210 2.84 12.32 7.98
CA PRO A 210 4.22 11.87 8.14
C PRO A 210 4.33 10.55 8.92
N ALA A 211 4.89 9.52 8.29
CA ALA A 211 5.14 8.23 8.93
C ALA A 211 6.45 7.60 8.42
N PRO A 212 7.21 6.88 9.28
CA PRO A 212 8.39 6.16 8.82
C PRO A 212 7.99 5.02 7.88
N LEU A 213 8.92 4.55 7.04
CA LEU A 213 8.69 3.37 6.22
C LEU A 213 8.68 2.12 7.11
N ARG A 214 7.48 1.60 7.39
CA ARG A 214 7.27 0.36 8.14
C ARG A 214 7.04 -0.79 7.15
N ALA A 215 8.14 -1.38 6.73
CA ALA A 215 8.13 -2.62 5.96
C ALA A 215 9.24 -3.49 6.51
N PHE A 216 8.98 -4.78 6.70
CA PHE A 216 9.94 -5.71 7.31
C PHE A 216 11.31 -5.69 6.58
N TRP A 217 11.32 -5.54 5.25
CA TRP A 217 12.56 -5.43 4.45
C TRP A 217 13.27 -4.08 4.59
N ALA A 218 12.62 -3.08 5.18
CA ALA A 218 13.16 -1.74 5.42
C ALA A 218 13.75 -1.57 6.83
N ASP A 219 13.26 -2.33 7.81
CA ASP A 219 13.54 -2.12 9.24
C ASP A 219 15.04 -2.08 9.57
N GLU A 220 15.84 -2.94 8.93
CA GLU A 220 17.26 -3.04 9.25
C GLU A 220 18.13 -1.90 8.67
N TRP A 221 17.66 -1.18 7.65
CA TRP A 221 18.48 -0.22 6.90
C TRP A 221 17.92 1.20 6.85
N TRP A 222 16.59 1.37 6.83
CA TRP A 222 15.98 2.67 6.52
C TRP A 222 16.32 3.72 7.58
N MET A 223 16.14 3.39 8.85
CA MET A 223 16.52 4.27 9.96
C MET A 223 18.02 4.50 10.05
N LYS A 224 18.84 3.48 9.76
CA LYS A 224 20.31 3.63 9.75
C LYS A 224 20.76 4.59 8.66
N ARG A 225 20.18 4.48 7.46
CA ARG A 225 20.45 5.41 6.35
C ARG A 225 20.01 6.82 6.71
N HIS A 226 18.84 6.99 7.34
CA HIS A 226 18.40 8.31 7.80
C HIS A 226 19.43 8.96 8.75
N GLN A 227 19.93 8.21 9.73
CA GLN A 227 21.01 8.70 10.61
C GLN A 227 22.32 9.00 9.85
N GLN A 228 22.69 8.17 8.88
CA GLN A 228 23.86 8.43 8.02
C GLN A 228 23.69 9.74 7.23
N LYS A 229 22.51 10.02 6.67
CA LYS A 229 22.23 11.24 5.91
C LYS A 229 22.19 12.49 6.80
N LEU A 230 21.68 12.38 8.03
CA LEU A 230 21.77 13.46 9.02
C LEU A 230 23.21 13.80 9.39
N ALA A 231 24.12 12.82 9.40
CA ALA A 231 25.55 13.07 9.63
C ALA A 231 26.24 13.63 8.37
N GLU A 232 25.99 13.06 7.20
CA GLU A 232 26.59 13.45 5.93
C GLU A 232 26.30 14.91 5.57
N LYS A 233 25.06 15.36 5.78
CA LYS A 233 24.64 16.73 5.44
C LYS A 233 25.45 17.81 6.19
N GLN A 234 25.97 17.49 7.38
CA GLN A 234 26.79 18.41 8.19
C GLN A 234 28.19 18.61 7.59
N ILE A 235 28.63 17.68 6.74
CA ILE A 235 29.97 17.65 6.16
C ILE A 235 29.95 18.23 4.74
N ILE A 236 29.00 17.77 3.91
CA ILE A 236 29.05 17.97 2.46
C ILE A 236 28.71 19.40 1.99
N ARG A 237 27.94 20.18 2.77
CA ARG A 237 27.43 21.51 2.40
C ARG A 237 26.93 21.54 0.94
N PRO A 238 25.84 20.82 0.64
CA PRO A 238 25.49 20.46 -0.72
C PRO A 238 25.08 21.69 -1.55
N GLU A 239 25.53 21.74 -2.80
CA GLU A 239 24.98 22.64 -3.83
C GLU A 239 23.68 22.06 -4.41
N VAL A 240 23.57 20.73 -4.43
CA VAL A 240 22.39 20.00 -4.92
C VAL A 240 21.88 19.03 -3.87
N VAL A 241 20.57 19.04 -3.63
CA VAL A 241 19.89 18.01 -2.84
C VAL A 241 18.96 17.23 -3.76
N LEU A 242 19.04 15.89 -3.73
CA LEU A 242 18.11 15.00 -4.43
C LEU A 242 17.16 14.38 -3.41
N ILE A 243 15.86 14.43 -3.64
CA ILE A 243 14.84 13.88 -2.74
C ILE A 243 13.95 12.92 -3.53
N GLY A 244 13.82 11.69 -3.04
CA GLY A 244 12.94 10.73 -3.69
C GLY A 244 12.98 9.31 -3.13
N ASP A 245 12.62 8.36 -3.98
CA ASP A 245 12.54 6.93 -3.66
C ASP A 245 13.80 6.13 -4.08
N SER A 246 13.65 4.83 -4.37
CA SER A 246 14.70 3.92 -4.86
C SER A 246 15.36 4.40 -6.14
N ILE A 247 14.62 5.06 -7.03
CA ILE A 247 15.17 5.57 -8.29
C ILE A 247 16.10 6.75 -8.01
N THR A 248 15.74 7.61 -7.04
CA THR A 248 16.65 8.69 -6.61
C THR A 248 17.83 8.12 -5.81
N HIS A 249 17.59 7.14 -4.94
CA HIS A 249 18.63 6.47 -4.16
C HIS A 249 19.70 5.86 -5.07
N GLY A 250 19.32 5.27 -6.21
CA GLY A 250 20.25 4.60 -7.11
C GLY A 250 21.29 5.51 -7.77
N TRP A 251 21.21 6.85 -7.65
CA TRP A 251 22.33 7.74 -7.98
C TRP A 251 23.58 7.49 -7.11
N GLU A 252 23.46 6.81 -5.97
CA GLU A 252 24.60 6.37 -5.14
C GLU A 252 25.11 4.97 -5.48
N ASP A 253 24.43 4.26 -6.38
CA ASP A 253 24.77 2.89 -6.78
C ASP A 253 24.84 2.79 -8.31
N LYS A 254 23.83 2.21 -8.97
CA LYS A 254 23.77 2.02 -10.43
C LYS A 254 24.00 3.28 -11.25
N GLY A 255 23.67 4.45 -10.71
CA GLY A 255 23.85 5.76 -11.33
C GLY A 255 25.12 6.50 -10.92
N ALA A 256 25.92 6.01 -9.97
CA ALA A 256 27.01 6.78 -9.36
C ALA A 256 28.09 7.21 -10.37
N THR A 257 28.53 6.29 -11.24
CA THR A 257 29.51 6.59 -12.30
C THR A 257 28.96 7.62 -13.28
N VAL A 258 27.66 7.53 -13.61
CA VAL A 258 27.00 8.48 -14.50
C VAL A 258 26.91 9.85 -13.84
N TRP A 259 26.47 9.92 -12.59
CA TRP A 259 26.37 11.18 -11.85
C TRP A 259 27.72 11.90 -11.83
N LYS A 260 28.79 11.17 -11.49
CA LYS A 260 30.16 11.72 -11.50
C LYS A 260 30.62 12.16 -12.88
N ALA A 261 30.21 11.50 -13.96
CA ALA A 261 30.59 11.88 -15.32
C ALA A 261 29.90 13.18 -15.79
N TYR A 262 28.64 13.39 -15.42
CA TYR A 262 27.86 14.56 -15.84
C TYR A 262 27.96 15.74 -14.85
N PHE A 263 28.21 15.46 -13.57
CA PHE A 263 28.25 16.44 -12.48
C PHE A 263 29.48 16.23 -11.56
N PRO A 264 30.72 16.18 -12.11
CA PRO A 264 31.93 15.74 -11.39
C PRO A 264 32.27 16.57 -10.14
N ASP A 265 31.90 17.85 -10.13
CA ASP A 265 32.28 18.83 -9.10
C ASP A 265 31.06 19.45 -8.41
N VAL A 266 29.93 18.75 -8.39
CA VAL A 266 28.69 19.25 -7.76
C VAL A 266 28.51 18.54 -6.41
N PRO A 267 28.79 19.20 -5.26
CA PRO A 267 28.52 18.63 -3.95
C PRO A 267 27.03 18.29 -3.84
N THR A 268 26.73 17.00 -3.83
CA THR A 268 25.35 16.50 -3.95
C THR A 268 25.01 15.66 -2.72
N LEU A 269 23.97 16.04 -2.00
CA LEU A 269 23.38 15.21 -0.95
C LEU A 269 22.20 14.43 -1.53
N ASN A 270 22.31 13.12 -1.60
CA ASN A 270 21.23 12.25 -2.05
C ASN A 270 20.38 11.74 -0.87
N LEU A 271 19.16 12.25 -0.78
CA LEU A 271 18.10 11.88 0.17
C LEU A 271 17.03 10.97 -0.47
N GLY A 272 17.45 10.12 -1.42
CA GLY A 272 16.68 9.02 -1.96
C GLY A 272 16.67 7.81 -1.03
N PHE A 273 15.49 7.21 -0.83
CA PHE A 273 15.29 6.03 0.02
C PHE A 273 14.44 4.99 -0.69
N GLY A 274 14.95 3.75 -0.79
CA GLY A 274 14.21 2.67 -1.43
C GLY A 274 12.83 2.43 -0.82
N GLY A 275 11.81 2.41 -1.66
CA GLY A 275 10.42 2.13 -1.25
C GLY A 275 9.67 3.28 -0.58
N ASP A 276 10.30 4.46 -0.43
CA ASP A 276 9.65 5.64 0.11
C ASP A 276 8.44 6.05 -0.71
N ARG A 277 7.42 6.49 0.02
CA ARG A 277 6.24 7.19 -0.46
C ARG A 277 6.27 8.63 0.03
N THR A 278 5.32 9.44 -0.41
CA THR A 278 5.26 10.85 -0.04
C THR A 278 5.25 11.06 1.49
N GLU A 279 4.53 10.23 2.24
CA GLU A 279 4.48 10.35 3.70
C GLU A 279 5.79 9.99 4.40
N ASN A 280 6.61 9.14 3.77
CA ASN A 280 7.91 8.74 4.31
C ASN A 280 8.92 9.88 4.14
N VAL A 281 8.90 10.54 2.98
CA VAL A 281 9.69 11.76 2.75
C VAL A 281 9.29 12.85 3.76
N LEU A 282 7.99 13.08 3.96
CA LEU A 282 7.50 14.07 4.93
C LEU A 282 8.03 13.79 6.34
N TRP A 283 7.98 12.53 6.77
CA TRP A 283 8.51 12.14 8.07
C TRP A 283 10.00 12.44 8.20
N ARG A 284 10.81 12.08 7.18
CA ARG A 284 12.26 12.32 7.19
C ARG A 284 12.60 13.81 7.27
N ILE A 285 11.83 14.65 6.57
CA ILE A 285 11.97 16.11 6.66
C ILE A 285 11.65 16.61 8.07
N GLU A 286 10.60 16.09 8.70
CA GLU A 286 10.24 16.44 10.08
C GLU A 286 11.26 15.95 11.11
N GLN A 287 11.98 14.87 10.82
CA GLN A 287 13.14 14.43 11.60
C GLN A 287 14.44 15.18 11.28
N GLY A 288 14.35 16.26 10.48
CA GLY A 288 15.40 17.24 10.34
C GLY A 288 16.32 17.05 9.15
N GLU A 289 16.00 16.22 8.16
CA GLU A 289 16.88 16.02 6.99
C GLU A 289 17.23 17.31 6.25
N LEU A 290 16.30 18.28 6.20
CA LEU A 290 16.51 19.55 5.49
C LEU A 290 17.03 20.68 6.38
N ASP A 291 17.14 20.46 7.70
CA ASP A 291 17.48 21.53 8.65
C ASP A 291 18.89 22.09 8.40
N GLY A 292 18.99 23.41 8.28
CA GLY A 292 20.26 24.11 8.09
C GLY A 292 20.87 23.96 6.69
N LEU A 293 20.14 23.39 5.73
CA LEU A 293 20.58 23.30 4.33
C LEU A 293 20.15 24.54 3.54
N SER A 294 20.98 24.91 2.57
CA SER A 294 20.70 26.00 1.63
C SER A 294 21.30 25.67 0.25
N PRO A 295 20.86 24.56 -0.39
CA PRO A 295 21.39 24.16 -1.68
C PRO A 295 20.88 25.09 -2.78
N ALA A 296 21.67 25.28 -3.84
CA ALA A 296 21.22 26.01 -5.01
C ALA A 296 20.04 25.29 -5.68
N ILE A 297 20.11 23.96 -5.82
CA ILE A 297 19.07 23.18 -6.52
C ILE A 297 18.58 22.04 -5.63
N THR A 298 17.26 21.88 -5.57
CA THR A 298 16.63 20.69 -5.00
C THR A 298 15.86 19.96 -6.10
N VAL A 299 16.23 18.72 -6.39
CA VAL A 299 15.49 17.86 -7.34
C VAL A 299 14.56 16.95 -6.56
N LEU A 300 13.26 16.99 -6.86
CA LEU A 300 12.24 16.16 -6.22
C LEU A 300 11.62 15.20 -7.23
N MET A 301 11.67 13.91 -6.94
CA MET A 301 10.95 12.86 -7.66
C MET A 301 10.41 11.83 -6.69
N ILE A 302 9.09 11.77 -6.52
CA ILE A 302 8.47 10.83 -5.58
C ILE A 302 7.04 10.51 -6.03
N GLY A 303 6.56 9.32 -5.66
CA GLY A 303 5.16 8.91 -5.83
C GLY A 303 4.97 7.55 -6.51
N THR A 304 6.00 7.00 -7.16
CA THR A 304 5.88 5.70 -7.86
C THR A 304 5.54 4.55 -6.91
N ASN A 305 5.92 4.65 -5.63
CA ASN A 305 5.59 3.66 -4.61
C ASN A 305 4.20 3.88 -3.99
N ASN A 306 3.65 5.09 -4.01
CA ASN A 306 2.24 5.31 -3.66
C ASN A 306 1.34 4.60 -4.67
N THR A 307 1.69 4.70 -5.97
CA THR A 307 1.10 3.88 -7.03
C THR A 307 1.39 2.39 -6.84
N GLY A 308 2.67 2.01 -6.71
CA GLY A 308 3.09 0.62 -6.77
C GLY A 308 2.70 -0.23 -5.56
N HIS A 309 2.62 0.35 -4.36
CA HIS A 309 2.31 -0.40 -3.14
C HIS A 309 0.81 -0.34 -2.79
N ARG A 310 0.11 0.74 -3.16
CA ARG A 310 -1.27 1.00 -2.71
C ARG A 310 -2.23 1.42 -3.81
N MET A 311 -1.76 1.59 -5.05
CA MET A 311 -2.53 2.12 -6.17
C MET A 311 -3.30 3.41 -5.78
N GLU A 312 -2.63 4.31 -5.08
CA GLU A 312 -3.28 5.51 -4.57
C GLU A 312 -3.81 6.42 -5.67
N PRO A 313 -4.93 7.11 -5.38
CA PRO A 313 -5.34 8.39 -5.90
C PRO A 313 -4.28 9.22 -6.62
N PRO A 314 -4.27 9.49 -7.94
CA PRO A 314 -3.36 10.51 -8.49
C PRO A 314 -3.42 11.83 -7.71
N GLU A 315 -4.62 12.18 -7.25
CA GLU A 315 -4.92 13.36 -6.44
C GLU A 315 -4.27 13.32 -5.05
N HIS A 316 -4.20 12.13 -4.44
CA HIS A 316 -3.60 11.93 -3.11
C HIS A 316 -2.08 11.99 -3.22
N ILE A 317 -1.51 11.38 -4.27
CA ILE A 317 -0.07 11.45 -4.57
C ILE A 317 0.34 12.91 -4.83
N ALA A 318 -0.39 13.63 -5.68
CA ALA A 318 -0.12 15.03 -5.96
C ALA A 318 -0.21 15.91 -4.69
N ARG A 319 -1.17 15.63 -3.79
CA ARG A 319 -1.28 16.31 -2.49
C ARG A 319 -0.09 16.03 -1.58
N GLY A 320 0.39 14.79 -1.53
CA GLY A 320 1.63 14.40 -0.86
C GLY A 320 2.84 15.19 -1.38
N VAL A 321 3.01 15.24 -2.70
CA VAL A 321 4.08 16.04 -3.34
C VAL A 321 3.95 17.53 -3.01
N SER A 322 2.73 18.08 -3.02
CA SER A 322 2.44 19.47 -2.65
C SER A 322 2.94 19.80 -1.23
N HIS A 323 2.65 18.93 -0.26
CA HIS A 323 3.12 19.09 1.12
C HIS A 323 4.65 19.01 1.21
N ILE A 324 5.29 18.11 0.46
CA ILE A 324 6.75 18.02 0.43
C ILE A 324 7.37 19.31 -0.11
N ILE A 325 6.82 19.86 -1.20
CA ILE A 325 7.27 21.15 -1.76
C ILE A 325 7.13 22.27 -0.73
N ASP A 326 6.01 22.32 0.00
CA ASP A 326 5.82 23.32 1.05
C ASP A 326 6.89 23.21 2.16
N ARG A 327 7.22 21.98 2.59
CA ARG A 327 8.31 21.76 3.55
C ARG A 327 9.68 22.13 3.00
N ILE A 328 9.95 21.82 1.74
CA ILE A 328 11.20 22.22 1.05
C ILE A 328 11.32 23.75 1.05
N LYS A 329 10.29 24.47 0.58
CA LYS A 329 10.31 25.94 0.54
C LYS A 329 10.40 26.58 1.92
N GLN A 330 9.81 25.95 2.93
CA GLN A 330 9.92 26.41 4.32
C GLN A 330 11.34 26.25 4.88
N LYS A 331 12.00 25.12 4.60
CA LYS A 331 13.29 24.75 5.20
C LYS A 331 14.49 25.25 4.39
N MET A 332 14.34 25.38 3.07
CA MET A 332 15.37 25.75 2.10
C MET A 332 14.82 26.81 1.13
N PRO A 333 14.46 28.02 1.62
CA PRO A 333 13.72 29.02 0.84
C PRO A 333 14.46 29.53 -0.41
N ASP A 334 15.80 29.49 -0.38
CA ASP A 334 16.64 29.98 -1.49
C ASP A 334 16.91 28.90 -2.56
N SER A 335 16.44 27.66 -2.34
CA SER A 335 16.66 26.57 -3.28
C SER A 335 15.70 26.63 -4.47
N ALA A 336 16.26 26.55 -5.69
CA ALA A 336 15.48 26.35 -6.89
C ALA A 336 14.99 24.88 -6.93
N VAL A 337 13.68 24.69 -6.79
CA VAL A 337 13.08 23.35 -6.78
C VAL A 337 12.76 22.92 -8.21
N LEU A 338 13.34 21.79 -8.63
CA LEU A 338 13.00 21.08 -9.86
C LEU A 338 12.18 19.83 -9.52
N LEU A 339 10.87 19.89 -9.74
CA LEU A 339 9.99 18.74 -9.68
C LEU A 339 10.10 17.94 -10.98
N THR A 340 10.41 16.65 -10.89
CA THR A 340 10.37 15.76 -12.05
C THR A 340 9.09 14.94 -12.05
N GLY A 341 8.56 14.64 -13.23
CA GLY A 341 7.49 13.67 -13.39
C GLY A 341 7.91 12.28 -12.88
N ILE A 342 6.96 11.53 -12.35
CA ILE A 342 7.12 10.13 -11.97
C ILE A 342 7.36 9.31 -13.25
N PHE A 343 8.44 8.53 -13.27
CA PHE A 343 8.85 7.76 -14.45
C PHE A 343 7.82 6.69 -14.85
N PRO A 344 7.81 6.28 -16.13
CA PRO A 344 7.01 5.14 -16.56
C PRO A 344 7.49 3.87 -15.84
N ARG A 345 6.55 2.96 -15.59
CA ARG A 345 6.80 1.61 -15.09
C ARG A 345 5.89 0.63 -15.80
N GLY A 346 6.27 -0.65 -15.83
CA GLY A 346 5.60 -1.64 -16.67
C GLY A 346 5.91 -1.44 -18.15
N GLU A 347 5.91 -2.52 -18.91
CA GLU A 347 6.31 -2.52 -20.32
C GLU A 347 5.34 -1.69 -21.16
N ASP A 348 4.05 -1.97 -21.02
CA ASP A 348 3.00 -1.44 -21.89
C ASP A 348 2.34 -0.19 -21.32
N ALA A 349 1.92 0.71 -22.23
CA ALA A 349 1.22 1.94 -21.89
C ALA A 349 -0.11 1.73 -21.16
N THR A 350 -0.69 0.53 -21.29
CA THR A 350 -1.94 0.13 -20.64
C THR A 350 -1.76 -0.42 -19.24
N SER A 351 -0.52 -0.55 -18.75
CA SER A 351 -0.25 -0.99 -17.38
C SER A 351 -0.94 -0.05 -16.38
N PRO A 352 -1.75 -0.54 -15.42
CA PRO A 352 -2.50 0.32 -14.50
C PRO A 352 -1.64 1.33 -13.76
N GLU A 353 -0.46 0.92 -13.28
CA GLU A 353 0.49 1.79 -12.58
C GLU A 353 1.05 2.87 -13.50
N ARG A 354 1.27 2.56 -14.78
CA ARG A 354 1.74 3.52 -15.78
C ARG A 354 0.70 4.59 -16.04
N ILE A 355 -0.56 4.19 -16.18
CA ILE A 355 -1.70 5.10 -16.32
C ILE A 355 -1.81 5.98 -15.07
N ASN A 356 -1.67 5.42 -13.87
CA ASN A 356 -1.74 6.18 -12.63
C ASN A 356 -0.61 7.21 -12.52
N ASN A 357 0.63 6.83 -12.83
CA ASN A 357 1.77 7.74 -12.86
C ASN A 357 1.57 8.86 -13.90
N GLN A 358 1.05 8.55 -15.08
CA GLN A 358 0.76 9.55 -16.12
C GLN A 358 -0.30 10.56 -15.70
N LYS A 359 -1.41 10.10 -15.09
CA LYS A 359 -2.43 10.98 -14.52
C LYS A 359 -1.84 11.89 -13.44
N THR A 360 -1.04 11.31 -12.55
CA THR A 360 -0.35 12.05 -11.49
C THR A 360 0.57 13.13 -12.07
N ASN A 361 1.35 12.82 -13.09
CA ASN A 361 2.23 13.78 -13.77
C ASN A 361 1.48 14.95 -14.41
N GLY A 362 0.25 14.74 -14.88
CA GLY A 362 -0.63 15.83 -15.33
C GLY A 362 -0.92 16.82 -14.20
N LEU A 363 -1.23 16.32 -13.01
CA LEU A 363 -1.48 17.13 -11.81
C LEU A 363 -0.22 17.82 -11.32
N LEU A 364 0.93 17.12 -11.32
CA LEU A 364 2.21 17.68 -10.90
C LEU A 364 2.64 18.87 -11.78
N ALA A 365 2.34 18.82 -13.09
CA ALA A 365 2.60 19.93 -14.00
C ALA A 365 1.81 21.20 -13.64
N HIS A 366 0.57 21.05 -13.16
CA HIS A 366 -0.25 22.16 -12.68
C HIS A 366 0.22 22.65 -11.32
N LEU A 367 0.47 21.72 -10.39
CA LEU A 367 0.96 21.98 -9.05
C LEU A 367 2.27 22.76 -9.07
N ALA A 368 3.20 22.43 -9.97
CA ALA A 368 4.47 23.14 -10.06
C ALA A 368 4.29 24.63 -10.37
N LYS A 369 3.33 24.96 -11.24
CA LYS A 369 2.98 26.36 -11.57
C LYS A 369 2.38 27.06 -10.35
N GLU A 370 1.45 26.40 -9.66
CA GLU A 370 0.80 26.92 -8.45
C GLU A 370 1.82 27.20 -7.34
N LYS A 371 2.77 26.28 -7.12
CA LYS A 371 3.81 26.40 -6.09
C LYS A 371 4.98 27.27 -6.53
N GLY A 372 5.04 27.71 -7.79
CA GLY A 372 6.15 28.51 -8.33
C GLY A 372 7.48 27.73 -8.31
N VAL A 373 7.45 26.46 -8.71
CA VAL A 373 8.64 25.60 -8.86
C VAL A 373 8.79 25.14 -10.31
N HIS A 374 9.97 24.68 -10.69
CA HIS A 374 10.21 24.18 -12.04
C HIS A 374 9.67 22.76 -12.19
N TYR A 375 9.18 22.42 -13.38
CA TYR A 375 8.70 21.08 -13.69
C TYR A 375 9.30 20.56 -14.98
N THR A 376 9.71 19.29 -14.96
CA THR A 376 10.14 18.56 -16.14
C THR A 376 9.51 17.18 -16.19
N ASN A 377 8.96 16.79 -17.34
CA ASN A 377 8.54 15.42 -17.60
C ASN A 377 9.40 14.88 -18.75
N ILE A 378 10.27 13.93 -18.41
CA ILE A 378 11.24 13.36 -19.34
C ILE A 378 10.81 11.95 -19.78
N ASN A 379 9.58 11.52 -19.48
CA ASN A 379 9.17 10.13 -19.65
C ASN A 379 9.35 9.61 -21.07
N ASP A 380 9.12 10.45 -22.08
CA ASP A 380 9.24 10.08 -23.48
C ASP A 380 10.65 9.63 -23.87
N VAL A 381 11.71 10.10 -23.18
CA VAL A 381 13.09 9.68 -23.50
C VAL A 381 13.42 8.26 -23.00
N PHE A 382 12.58 7.68 -22.14
CA PHE A 382 12.72 6.28 -21.71
C PHE A 382 11.92 5.31 -22.58
N LEU A 383 11.11 5.81 -23.51
CA LEU A 383 10.15 5.00 -24.25
C LEU A 383 10.63 4.76 -25.68
N SER A 384 10.44 3.54 -26.18
CA SER A 384 10.67 3.21 -27.59
C SER A 384 9.57 3.81 -28.47
N GLY A 385 9.77 3.77 -29.80
CA GLY A 385 8.83 4.34 -30.78
C GLY A 385 7.42 3.73 -30.78
N ASP A 386 7.26 2.53 -30.22
CA ASP A 386 5.98 1.85 -29.96
C ASP A 386 5.42 2.10 -28.55
N ASN A 387 5.95 3.11 -27.85
CA ASN A 387 5.54 3.54 -26.51
C ASN A 387 5.79 2.49 -25.42
N LYS A 388 6.77 1.60 -25.59
CA LYS A 388 7.16 0.58 -24.60
C LYS A 388 8.34 1.01 -23.74
N LEU A 389 8.37 0.50 -22.52
CA LEU A 389 9.53 0.62 -21.63
C LEU A 389 10.45 -0.60 -21.81
N SER A 390 11.70 -0.38 -22.21
CA SER A 390 12.64 -1.48 -22.47
C SER A 390 13.34 -1.98 -21.19
N LYS A 391 13.48 -3.31 -21.08
CA LYS A 391 14.32 -3.98 -20.07
C LYS A 391 15.81 -3.67 -20.23
N ASP A 392 16.24 -3.17 -21.39
CA ASP A 392 17.63 -2.75 -21.62
C ASP A 392 18.04 -1.54 -20.78
N ILE A 393 17.07 -0.70 -20.38
CA ILE A 393 17.31 0.49 -19.55
C ILE A 393 16.67 0.39 -18.17
N MET A 394 15.57 -0.36 -18.03
CA MET A 394 14.91 -0.67 -16.76
C MET A 394 14.65 -2.18 -16.67
N PRO A 395 15.61 -2.99 -16.21
CA PRO A 395 15.53 -4.46 -16.30
C PRO A 395 14.30 -5.10 -15.65
N ASP A 396 13.80 -4.48 -14.59
CA ASP A 396 12.59 -4.87 -13.87
C ASP A 396 11.36 -4.01 -14.25
N LEU A 397 11.48 -3.21 -15.31
CA LEU A 397 10.48 -2.28 -15.79
C LEU A 397 10.09 -1.20 -14.75
N LEU A 398 11.01 -0.86 -13.85
CA LEU A 398 10.83 0.19 -12.84
C LEU A 398 12.12 0.95 -12.54
N HIS A 399 13.22 0.26 -12.24
CA HIS A 399 14.47 0.85 -11.80
C HIS A 399 15.46 1.00 -12.96
N PRO A 400 15.97 2.22 -13.22
CA PRO A 400 17.03 2.41 -14.20
C PRO A 400 18.28 1.58 -13.86
N ASN A 401 18.89 0.99 -14.89
CA ASN A 401 20.29 0.60 -14.84
C ASN A 401 21.20 1.78 -15.25
N GLU A 402 22.50 1.55 -15.38
CA GLU A 402 23.46 2.61 -15.76
C GLU A 402 23.05 3.34 -17.06
N ALA A 403 22.57 2.62 -18.08
CA ALA A 403 22.12 3.22 -19.34
C ALA A 403 20.87 4.10 -19.14
N GLY A 404 19.91 3.64 -18.33
CA GLY A 404 18.75 4.44 -17.93
C GLY A 404 19.15 5.69 -17.15
N TYR A 405 20.09 5.60 -16.20
CA TYR A 405 20.62 6.77 -15.49
C TYR A 405 21.33 7.74 -16.43
N ARG A 406 22.00 7.26 -17.48
CA ARG A 406 22.63 8.13 -18.49
C ARG A 406 21.60 8.97 -19.24
N ILE A 407 20.48 8.37 -19.64
CA ILE A 407 19.36 9.08 -20.26
C ILE A 407 18.82 10.15 -19.30
N TRP A 408 18.64 9.81 -18.02
CA TRP A 408 18.18 10.75 -17.02
C TRP A 408 19.17 11.92 -16.81
N ALA A 409 20.47 11.63 -16.66
CA ALA A 409 21.51 12.65 -16.47
C ALA A 409 21.54 13.64 -17.63
N GLN A 410 21.48 13.15 -18.87
CA GLN A 410 21.44 14.00 -20.07
C GLN A 410 20.25 14.96 -20.05
N ALA A 411 19.09 14.51 -19.57
CA ALA A 411 17.91 15.34 -19.45
C ALA A 411 18.00 16.37 -18.31
N LEU A 412 18.83 16.14 -17.28
CA LEU A 412 19.05 17.08 -16.17
C LEU A 412 20.09 18.18 -16.47
N VAL A 413 21.07 17.93 -17.35
CA VAL A 413 22.11 18.91 -17.73
C VAL A 413 21.56 20.31 -18.06
N PRO A 414 20.55 20.49 -18.94
CA PRO A 414 20.06 21.82 -19.28
C PRO A 414 19.42 22.52 -18.08
N TRP A 415 18.76 21.78 -17.18
CA TRP A 415 18.16 22.32 -15.97
C TRP A 415 19.22 22.81 -14.99
N PHE A 416 20.27 22.03 -14.75
CA PHE A 416 21.33 22.42 -13.82
C PHE A 416 22.03 23.69 -14.30
N SER A 417 22.25 23.81 -15.61
CA SER A 417 22.82 25.02 -16.22
C SER A 417 21.90 26.24 -16.04
N ALA A 418 20.59 26.07 -16.29
CA ALA A 418 19.62 27.16 -16.19
C ALA A 418 19.39 27.63 -14.74
N LEU A 419 19.22 26.70 -13.81
CA LEU A 419 18.90 27.00 -12.40
C LEU A 419 20.09 27.57 -11.64
N LYS A 420 21.32 27.10 -11.93
CA LYS A 420 22.53 27.73 -11.38
C LYS A 420 22.63 29.19 -11.80
N LYS A 421 22.31 29.52 -13.05
CA LYS A 421 22.31 30.90 -13.53
C LYS A 421 21.25 31.74 -12.83
N GLU A 422 20.02 31.23 -12.70
CA GLU A 422 18.94 31.94 -12.01
C GLU A 422 19.31 32.31 -10.57
N ASN A 423 19.95 31.41 -9.84
CA ASN A 423 20.37 31.69 -8.46
C ASN A 423 21.55 32.65 -8.35
N LEU A 424 22.42 32.76 -9.37
CA LEU A 424 23.47 33.77 -9.41
C LEU A 424 22.92 35.18 -9.69
N ASP A 425 21.74 35.27 -10.32
CA ASP A 425 21.08 36.53 -10.67
C ASP A 425 20.12 37.05 -9.57
N LYS A 426 19.86 36.25 -8.51
CA LYS A 426 19.11 36.62 -7.29
C LYS A 426 20.04 37.20 -6.23
#